data_AF-A0A523J526-F1
#
_entry.id   AF-A0A523J526-F1
#
_cell.length_a   1.000
_cell.length_b   1.000
_cell.length_c   1.000
_cell.angle_alpha   90.00
_cell.angle_beta   90.00
_cell.angle_gamma   90.00
#
_symmetry.space_group_name_H-M   'P 1'
#
loop_
_entity.id
_entity.type
_entity.pdbx_description
1 polymer ?
#
loop_
_entity_poly.entity_id
_entity_poly.type
_entity_poly.pdbx_seq_one_letter_code
_entity_poly.pdbx_strand_id
1 'polypeptide(L)'
;MSLRSAGIELHTFGFGVPGASPPPDLLEFTGSAGGVYRELRKLSDVARVFRGDVADLIRGIEIYNPDSGDRATDIALSGDGSFSGHLVLHEGRNRIQVRLDTSLQVLGEDGLAVDFVRRELRPWELLVELERLQGRNRDLFRLIQHEKSLRRSDFSKQVEFQIDP
;
A
#
# COMPACT_ATOMS: atom_id res chain seq x y z
N MET A 1 32.21 14.35 21.00
CA MET A 1 31.04 13.99 21.83
C MET A 1 30.37 12.80 21.15
N SER A 2 30.32 11.63 21.78
CA SER A 2 29.73 10.43 21.16
C SER A 2 28.21 10.40 21.37
N LEU A 3 27.45 9.80 20.45
CA LEU A 3 25.99 9.63 20.59
C LEU A 3 25.62 8.98 21.92
N ARG A 4 26.40 7.97 22.33
CA ARG A 4 26.27 7.30 23.62
C ARG A 4 26.47 8.24 24.81
N SER A 5 27.45 9.15 24.75
CA SER A 5 27.65 10.16 25.80
C SER A 5 26.53 11.21 25.86
N ALA A 6 25.74 11.33 24.79
CA ALA A 6 24.54 12.16 24.73
C ALA A 6 23.26 11.39 25.11
N GLY A 7 23.35 10.11 25.49
CA GLY A 7 22.19 9.27 25.79
C GLY A 7 21.37 8.86 24.56
N ILE A 8 21.95 8.95 23.36
CA ILE A 8 21.28 8.63 22.09
C ILE A 8 21.74 7.24 21.64
N GLU A 9 20.77 6.33 21.47
CA GLU A 9 20.99 5.02 20.86
C GLU A 9 20.70 5.08 19.36
N LEU A 10 21.58 4.48 18.54
CA LEU A 10 21.38 4.35 17.10
C LEU A 10 21.12 2.89 16.75
N HIS A 11 19.87 2.56 16.44
CA HIS A 11 19.48 1.26 15.91
C HIS A 11 19.43 1.32 14.38
N THR A 12 20.10 0.38 13.72
CA THR A 12 20.26 0.38 12.27
C THR A 12 19.56 -0.81 11.66
N PHE A 13 18.77 -0.58 10.62
CA PHE A 13 18.00 -1.62 9.94
C PHE A 13 18.44 -1.71 8.49
N GLY A 14 18.86 -2.90 8.06
CA GLY A 14 19.23 -3.17 6.68
C GLY A 14 18.06 -3.75 5.90
N PHE A 15 17.75 -3.15 4.75
CA PHE A 15 16.81 -3.67 3.76
C PHE A 15 17.52 -3.93 2.45
N GLY A 16 17.33 -5.12 1.86
CA GLY A 16 17.91 -5.44 0.57
C GLY A 16 18.14 -6.92 0.31
N VAL A 17 19.01 -7.19 -0.68
CA VAL A 17 19.31 -8.52 -1.21
C VAL A 17 19.80 -9.44 -0.09
N PRO A 18 19.21 -10.64 0.08
CA PRO A 18 19.63 -11.59 1.12
C PRO A 18 21.13 -11.86 1.06
N GLY A 19 21.84 -11.62 2.18
CA GLY A 19 23.28 -11.88 2.28
C GLY A 19 24.19 -10.70 1.92
N ALA A 20 23.63 -9.53 1.61
CA ALA A 20 24.42 -8.31 1.57
C ALA A 20 24.90 -7.98 2.99
N SER A 21 26.20 -8.12 3.25
CA SER A 21 26.77 -7.69 4.53
C SER A 21 26.69 -6.16 4.64
N PRO A 22 26.24 -5.63 5.78
CA PRO A 22 26.31 -4.19 6.01
C PRO A 22 27.77 -3.71 5.93
N PRO A 23 28.00 -2.45 5.53
CA PRO A 23 29.33 -1.85 5.57
C PRO A 23 29.93 -1.98 6.98
N PRO A 24 31.21 -2.37 7.12
CA PRO A 24 31.86 -2.51 8.44
C PRO A 24 31.74 -1.24 9.30
N ASP A 25 31.92 -0.08 8.67
CA ASP A 25 31.83 1.23 9.31
C ASP A 25 30.45 1.49 9.93
N LEU A 26 29.39 0.98 9.29
CA LEU A 26 28.03 1.11 9.78
C LEU A 26 27.80 0.26 11.04
N LEU A 27 28.37 -0.95 11.07
CA LEU A 27 28.31 -1.83 12.24
C LEU A 27 29.06 -1.24 13.42
N GLU A 28 30.28 -0.74 13.21
CA GLU A 28 31.08 -0.08 14.25
C GLU A 28 30.37 1.16 14.77
N PHE A 29 29.82 1.98 13.88
CA PHE A 29 29.11 3.19 14.28
C PHE A 29 27.86 2.89 15.11
N THR A 30 27.05 1.92 14.67
CA THR A 30 25.85 1.43 15.38
C THR A 30 26.22 0.90 16.77
N GLY A 31 27.27 0.06 16.86
CA GLY A 31 27.75 -0.50 18.12
C GLY A 31 28.32 0.56 19.06
N SER A 32 29.04 1.55 18.54
CA SER A 32 29.62 2.65 19.32
C SER A 32 28.55 3.56 19.95
N ALA A 33 27.38 3.66 19.31
CA ALA A 33 26.21 4.36 19.81
C ALA A 33 25.36 3.52 20.79
N GLY A 34 25.74 2.25 21.03
CA GLY A 34 25.02 1.34 21.93
C GLY A 34 23.74 0.74 21.35
N GLY A 35 23.50 0.88 20.05
CA GLY A 35 22.36 0.24 19.40
C GLY A 35 22.73 -1.06 18.66
N VAL A 36 21.76 -1.63 17.95
CA VAL A 36 21.92 -2.90 17.23
C VAL A 36 21.65 -2.76 15.75
N TYR A 37 22.38 -3.54 14.94
CA TYR A 37 22.05 -3.75 13.54
C TYR A 37 21.11 -4.95 13.39
N ARG A 38 20.07 -4.82 12.56
CA ARG A 38 19.17 -5.92 12.22
C ARG A 38 18.87 -5.93 10.72
N GLU A 39 19.10 -7.07 10.09
CA GLU A 39 18.65 -7.34 8.71
C GLU A 39 17.14 -7.59 8.74
N LEU A 40 16.39 -6.88 7.90
CA LEU A 40 14.95 -7.07 7.73
C LEU A 40 14.70 -7.67 6.35
N ARG A 41 14.03 -8.82 6.33
CA ARG A 41 13.86 -9.65 5.12
C ARG A 41 12.50 -9.48 4.48
N LYS A 42 11.49 -9.20 5.29
CA LYS A 42 10.12 -8.98 4.86
C LYS A 42 9.61 -7.67 5.41
N LEU A 43 8.67 -7.07 4.70
CA LEU A 43 8.04 -5.86 5.20
C LEU A 43 7.37 -6.07 6.57
N SER A 44 6.80 -7.26 6.80
CA SER A 44 6.22 -7.64 8.09
C SER A 44 7.22 -7.56 9.25
N ASP A 45 8.53 -7.62 8.97
CA ASP A 45 9.57 -7.49 10.00
C ASP A 45 9.78 -6.03 10.42
N VAL A 46 9.45 -5.04 9.57
CA VAL A 46 9.37 -3.60 9.94
C VAL A 46 8.32 -3.40 11.02
N ALA A 47 7.11 -3.88 10.77
CA ALA A 47 5.98 -3.77 11.69
C ALA A 47 6.25 -4.37 13.08
N ARG A 48 7.15 -5.37 13.16
CA ARG A 48 7.57 -5.97 14.43
C ARG A 48 8.63 -5.16 15.18
N VAL A 49 9.48 -4.44 14.46
CA VAL A 49 10.56 -3.63 15.04
C VAL A 49 9.99 -2.35 15.63
N PHE A 50 9.12 -1.68 14.89
CA PHE A 50 8.45 -0.47 15.35
C PHE A 50 7.21 -0.90 16.15
N ARG A 51 7.29 -0.85 17.49
CA ARG A 51 6.15 -1.09 18.41
C ARG A 51 5.09 0.03 18.35
N GLY A 52 4.83 0.58 17.17
CA GLY A 52 3.93 1.72 16.90
C GLY A 52 3.54 1.78 15.42
N ASP A 53 2.62 2.69 15.08
CA ASP A 53 2.00 2.81 13.76
C ASP A 53 3.04 3.01 12.65
N VAL A 54 3.42 1.91 12.00
CA VAL A 54 4.37 1.91 10.86
C VAL A 54 3.81 2.71 9.68
N ALA A 55 2.50 2.91 9.65
CA ALA A 55 1.83 3.80 8.72
C ALA A 55 2.43 5.23 8.73
N ASP A 56 2.89 5.73 9.88
CA ASP A 56 3.45 7.08 9.97
C ASP A 56 4.83 7.22 9.30
N LEU A 57 5.53 6.10 9.11
CA LEU A 57 6.83 6.05 8.43
C LEU A 57 6.67 5.87 6.91
N ILE A 58 5.57 5.25 6.48
CA ILE A 58 5.30 4.96 5.07
C ILE A 58 4.67 6.19 4.41
N ARG A 59 5.40 6.81 3.49
CA ARG A 59 4.89 7.91 2.66
C ARG A 59 4.11 7.42 1.45
N GLY A 60 4.46 6.25 0.95
CA GLY A 60 3.84 5.70 -0.25
C GLY A 60 4.08 4.21 -0.39
N ILE A 61 3.11 3.54 -0.98
CA ILE A 61 3.21 2.15 -1.41
C ILE A 61 2.95 2.15 -2.91
N GLU A 62 3.84 1.56 -3.67
CA GLU A 62 3.66 1.31 -5.09
C GLU A 62 3.61 -0.20 -5.31
N ILE A 63 2.53 -0.69 -5.90
CA ILE A 63 2.39 -2.08 -6.31
C ILE A 63 2.31 -2.07 -7.82
N TYR A 64 3.14 -2.84 -8.51
CA TYR A 64 3.19 -2.83 -9.97
C TYR A 64 3.60 -4.18 -10.54
N ASN A 65 3.25 -4.41 -11.81
CA ASN A 65 3.75 -5.52 -12.59
C ASN A 65 4.84 -5.01 -13.55
N PRO A 66 6.13 -5.34 -13.35
CA PRO A 66 7.19 -4.90 -14.23
C PRO A 66 7.08 -5.46 -15.65
N ASP A 67 6.42 -6.61 -15.83
CA ASP A 67 6.30 -7.27 -17.14
C ASP A 67 5.28 -6.55 -18.04
N SER A 68 4.18 -6.06 -17.46
CA SER A 68 3.12 -5.34 -18.19
C SER A 68 3.19 -3.81 -18.05
N GLY A 69 3.89 -3.30 -17.04
CA GLY A 69 3.94 -1.88 -16.69
C GLY A 69 2.71 -1.39 -15.90
N ASP A 70 1.76 -2.27 -15.58
CA ASP A 70 0.57 -1.90 -14.83
C ASP A 70 0.90 -1.57 -13.37
N ARG A 71 0.15 -0.61 -12.83
CA ARG A 71 0.25 -0.18 -11.43
C ARG A 71 -1.07 -0.41 -10.73
N ALA A 72 -1.00 -0.75 -9.46
CA ALA A 72 -2.20 -0.96 -8.67
C ALA A 72 -2.89 0.37 -8.38
N THR A 73 -4.22 0.36 -8.40
CA THR A 73 -5.07 1.46 -7.97
C THR A 73 -5.66 1.18 -6.60
N ASP A 74 -6.26 2.22 -5.99
CA ASP A 74 -7.01 2.10 -4.73
C ASP A 74 -6.19 1.49 -3.60
N ILE A 75 -4.92 1.91 -3.51
CA ILE A 75 -4.01 1.42 -2.49
C ILE A 75 -4.46 1.97 -1.12
N ALA A 76 -4.76 1.07 -0.20
CA ALA A 76 -5.08 1.37 1.19
C ALA A 76 -4.01 0.78 2.11
N LEU A 77 -3.59 1.55 3.10
CA LEU A 77 -2.65 1.17 4.15
C LEU A 77 -3.34 1.27 5.50
N SER A 78 -3.28 0.20 6.27
CA SER A 78 -3.77 0.10 7.64
C SER A 78 -2.67 0.51 8.63
N GLY A 79 -3.07 0.93 9.84
CA GLY A 79 -2.13 1.32 10.91
C GLY A 79 -1.17 0.21 11.35
N ASP A 80 -1.58 -1.06 11.19
CA ASP A 80 -0.76 -2.25 11.46
C ASP A 80 0.27 -2.55 10.36
N GLY A 81 0.35 -1.72 9.31
CA GLY A 81 1.26 -1.89 8.18
C GLY A 81 0.74 -2.85 7.10
N SER A 82 -0.47 -3.40 7.24
CA SER A 82 -1.11 -4.16 6.15
C SER A 82 -1.57 -3.23 5.04
N PHE A 83 -1.51 -3.69 3.79
CA PHE A 83 -1.94 -2.92 2.64
C PHE A 83 -2.72 -3.76 1.63
N SER A 84 -3.58 -3.09 0.87
CA SER A 84 -4.38 -3.70 -0.20
C SER A 84 -4.42 -2.76 -1.41
N GLY A 85 -4.53 -3.32 -2.62
CA GLY A 85 -4.73 -2.55 -3.85
C GLY A 85 -5.20 -3.45 -4.98
N HIS A 86 -5.65 -2.85 -6.08
CA HIS A 86 -6.15 -3.57 -7.26
C HIS A 86 -5.13 -3.48 -8.39
N LEU A 87 -4.51 -4.60 -8.75
CA LEU A 87 -3.58 -4.71 -9.87
C LEU A 87 -4.21 -5.51 -11.01
N VAL A 88 -4.11 -5.01 -12.23
CA VAL A 88 -4.55 -5.74 -13.43
C VAL A 88 -3.55 -6.87 -13.71
N LEU A 89 -4.08 -8.07 -13.90
CA LEU A 89 -3.29 -9.25 -14.29
C LEU A 89 -3.57 -9.61 -15.74
N HIS A 90 -2.53 -9.98 -16.47
CA HIS A 90 -2.62 -10.47 -17.84
C HIS A 90 -2.55 -11.99 -17.90
N GLU A 91 -3.06 -12.61 -18.96
CA GLU A 91 -2.88 -14.05 -19.13
C GLU A 91 -1.39 -14.43 -19.18
N GLY A 92 -1.03 -15.48 -18.45
CA GLY A 92 0.34 -15.94 -18.29
C GLY A 92 0.96 -15.55 -16.94
N ARG A 93 2.29 -15.53 -16.89
CA ARG A 93 3.05 -15.22 -15.68
C ARG A 93 3.06 -13.72 -15.44
N ASN A 94 2.58 -13.29 -14.29
CA ASN A 94 2.65 -11.91 -13.82
C ASN A 94 3.63 -11.86 -12.66
N ARG A 95 4.69 -11.07 -12.79
CA ARG A 95 5.49 -10.68 -11.63
C ARG A 95 4.82 -9.48 -10.98
N ILE A 96 4.64 -9.53 -9.68
CA ILE A 96 4.09 -8.44 -8.89
C ILE A 96 5.21 -7.95 -7.99
N GLN A 97 5.48 -6.66 -8.01
CA GLN A 97 6.47 -6.01 -7.14
C GLN A 97 5.76 -5.00 -6.26
N VAL A 98 6.16 -4.96 -5.00
CA VAL A 98 5.72 -4.00 -4.01
C VAL A 98 6.93 -3.20 -3.59
N ARG A 99 6.86 -1.89 -3.79
CA ARG A 99 7.86 -0.92 -3.38
C ARG A 99 7.28 0.00 -2.34
N LEU A 100 8.06 0.28 -1.31
CA LEU A 100 7.64 1.09 -0.18
C LEU A 100 8.55 2.29 -0.06
N ASP A 101 7.95 3.47 -0.03
CA ASP A 101 8.66 4.72 0.09
C ASP A 101 8.43 5.31 1.49
N THR A 102 9.51 5.80 2.10
CA THR A 102 9.47 6.47 3.39
C THR A 102 10.09 7.83 3.32
N SER A 103 9.95 8.61 4.40
CA SER A 103 10.58 9.92 4.53
C SER A 103 12.11 9.91 4.38
N LEU A 104 12.75 8.75 4.49
CA LEU A 104 14.21 8.62 4.51
C LEU A 104 14.78 7.91 3.28
N GLN A 105 14.06 6.94 2.69
CA GLN A 105 14.39 6.26 1.43
C GLN A 105 13.36 5.16 1.08
N VAL A 106 13.55 4.48 -0.05
CA VAL A 106 12.86 3.22 -0.37
C VAL A 106 13.21 2.18 0.68
N LEU A 107 12.20 1.73 1.44
CA LEU A 107 12.37 0.79 2.53
C LEU A 107 12.48 -0.66 2.06
N GLY A 108 12.12 -1.00 0.83
CA GLY A 108 12.21 -2.37 0.37
C GLY A 108 11.44 -2.63 -0.91
N GLU A 109 11.82 -3.71 -1.57
CA GLU A 109 11.17 -4.26 -2.74
C GLU A 109 10.91 -5.75 -2.45
N ASP A 110 9.65 -6.15 -2.42
CA ASP A 110 9.26 -7.55 -2.32
C ASP A 110 8.43 -7.92 -3.54
N GLY A 111 8.40 -9.20 -3.92
CA GLY A 111 7.69 -9.61 -5.11
C GLY A 111 7.18 -11.03 -5.08
N LEU A 112 6.05 -11.22 -5.77
CA LEU A 112 5.37 -12.50 -5.95
C LEU A 112 5.18 -12.74 -7.45
N ALA A 113 5.39 -13.98 -7.90
CA ALA A 113 4.99 -14.39 -9.23
C ALA A 113 3.66 -15.15 -9.17
N VAL A 114 2.71 -14.80 -10.04
CA VAL A 114 1.40 -15.43 -10.15
C VAL A 114 1.16 -15.82 -11.60
N ASP A 115 0.86 -17.09 -11.86
CA ASP A 115 0.39 -17.55 -13.16
C ASP A 115 -1.12 -17.36 -13.24
N PHE A 116 -1.55 -16.41 -14.07
CA PHE A 116 -2.96 -16.10 -14.28
C PHE A 116 -3.43 -16.75 -15.59
N VAL A 117 -4.40 -17.64 -15.50
CA VAL A 117 -5.03 -18.25 -16.67
C VAL A 117 -6.48 -17.82 -16.69
N ARG A 118 -6.88 -17.14 -17.77
CA ARG A 118 -8.28 -16.84 -18.00
C ARG A 118 -8.99 -18.15 -18.33
N ARG A 119 -9.77 -18.62 -17.37
CA ARG A 119 -10.60 -19.80 -17.56
C ARG A 119 -11.99 -19.36 -17.99
N GLU A 120 -12.54 -20.00 -19.02
CA GLU A 120 -13.96 -19.89 -19.30
C GLU A 120 -14.75 -20.45 -18.12
N LEU A 121 -15.62 -19.61 -17.56
CA LEU A 121 -16.51 -20.01 -16.48
C LEU A 121 -17.46 -21.10 -16.97
N ARG A 122 -17.70 -22.13 -16.16
CA ARG A 122 -18.77 -23.09 -16.45
C ARG A 122 -20.12 -22.36 -16.43
N PRO A 123 -21.16 -22.89 -17.11
CA PRO A 123 -22.45 -22.21 -17.21
C PRO A 123 -23.06 -21.78 -15.85
N TRP A 124 -22.87 -22.57 -14.80
CA TRP A 124 -23.34 -22.22 -13.46
C TRP A 124 -22.47 -21.16 -12.75
N GLU A 125 -21.15 -21.16 -13.00
CA GLU A 125 -20.23 -20.13 -12.49
C GLU A 125 -20.52 -18.79 -13.18
N LEU A 126 -20.92 -18.84 -14.45
CA LEU A 126 -21.38 -17.67 -15.22
C LEU A 126 -22.65 -17.06 -14.62
N LEU A 127 -23.60 -17.89 -14.17
CA LEU A 127 -24.83 -17.42 -13.51
C LEU A 127 -24.53 -16.74 -12.18
N VAL A 128 -23.64 -17.31 -11.37
CA VAL A 128 -23.19 -16.71 -10.09
C VAL A 128 -22.49 -15.38 -10.35
N GLU A 129 -21.62 -15.32 -11.36
CA GLU A 129 -20.92 -14.09 -11.72
C GLU A 129 -21.87 -13.02 -12.27
N LEU A 130 -22.86 -13.42 -13.07
CA LEU A 130 -23.90 -12.53 -13.56
C LEU A 130 -24.70 -11.91 -12.39
N GLU A 131 -25.08 -12.71 -11.40
CA GLU A 131 -25.79 -12.24 -10.22
C GLU A 131 -24.94 -11.25 -9.40
N ARG A 132 -23.64 -11.54 -9.23
CA ARG A 132 -22.67 -10.64 -8.59
C ARG A 132 -22.56 -9.30 -9.31
N LEU A 133 -22.44 -9.33 -10.65
CA LEU A 133 -22.36 -8.12 -11.49
C LEU A 133 -23.66 -7.31 -11.45
N GLN A 134 -24.82 -7.97 -11.49
CA GLN A 134 -26.12 -7.31 -11.32
C GLN A 134 -26.28 -6.67 -9.95
N GLY A 135 -25.74 -7.29 -8.88
CA GLY A 135 -25.68 -6.70 -7.55
C GLY A 135 -24.86 -5.41 -7.55
N ARG A 136 -23.61 -5.47 -8.04
CA ARG A 136 -22.73 -4.31 -8.15
C ARG A 136 -23.34 -3.16 -8.97
N ASN A 137 -23.96 -3.47 -10.10
CA ASN A 137 -24.61 -2.45 -10.92
C ASN A 137 -25.75 -1.75 -10.19
N ARG A 138 -26.57 -2.49 -9.42
CA ARG A 138 -27.62 -1.89 -8.59
C ARG A 138 -27.05 -0.92 -7.56
N ASP A 139 -25.94 -1.27 -6.92
CA ASP A 139 -25.31 -0.42 -5.92
C ASP A 139 -24.69 0.84 -6.54
N LEU A 140 -24.02 0.71 -7.69
CA LEU A 140 -23.51 1.86 -8.45
C LEU A 140 -24.65 2.80 -8.88
N PHE A 141 -25.78 2.25 -9.36
CA PHE A 141 -26.93 3.06 -9.70
C PHE A 141 -27.47 3.84 -8.49
N ARG A 142 -27.53 3.23 -7.31
CA ARG A 142 -27.96 3.91 -6.08
C ARG A 142 -27.02 5.06 -5.72
N LEU A 143 -25.71 4.85 -5.81
CA LEU A 143 -24.71 5.89 -5.54
C LEU A 143 -24.86 7.09 -6.49
N ILE A 144 -25.03 6.83 -7.79
CA ILE A 144 -25.24 7.89 -8.79
C ILE A 144 -26.53 8.67 -8.50
N GLN A 145 -27.62 7.99 -8.14
CA GLN A 145 -28.87 8.66 -7.80
C GLN A 145 -28.74 9.50 -6.52
N HIS A 146 -28.03 8.99 -5.52
CA HIS A 146 -27.79 9.71 -4.28
C HIS A 146 -26.95 10.98 -4.54
N GLU A 147 -25.87 10.89 -5.31
CA GLU A 147 -25.05 12.05 -5.68
C GLU A 147 -25.87 13.12 -6.42
N LYS A 148 -26.72 12.71 -7.38
CA LYS A 148 -27.63 13.61 -8.09
C LYS A 148 -28.61 14.31 -7.15
N SER A 149 -29.12 13.60 -6.12
CA SER A 149 -30.02 14.17 -5.13
C SER A 149 -29.35 15.23 -4.26
N LEU A 150 -28.10 14.98 -3.84
CA LEU A 150 -27.30 15.92 -3.06
C LEU A 150 -27.02 17.20 -3.87
N ARG A 151 -26.54 17.06 -5.11
CA ARG A 151 -26.30 18.22 -6.01
C ARG A 151 -27.56 19.06 -6.23
N ARG A 152 -28.74 18.43 -6.37
CA ARG A 152 -30.02 19.16 -6.50
C ARG A 152 -30.40 19.91 -5.22
N SER A 153 -30.20 19.30 -4.05
CA SER A 153 -30.43 19.96 -2.75
C SER A 153 -29.53 21.18 -2.59
N ASP A 154 -28.25 21.06 -2.92
CA ASP A 154 -27.30 22.17 -2.79
C ASP A 154 -27.63 23.33 -3.74
N PHE A 155 -28.05 23.02 -4.96
CA PHE A 155 -28.54 24.03 -5.91
C PHE A 155 -29.82 24.71 -5.41
N SER A 156 -30.75 23.98 -4.81
CA SER A 156 -31.98 24.55 -4.23
C SER A 156 -31.69 25.51 -3.07
N LYS A 157 -30.73 25.17 -2.20
CA LYS A 157 -30.30 26.02 -1.08
C LYS A 157 -29.61 27.31 -1.55
N GLN A 158 -28.96 27.28 -2.71
CA GLN A 158 -28.29 28.46 -3.29
C GLN A 158 -29.25 29.41 -4.02
N VAL A 159 -30.47 29.00 -4.36
CA VAL A 159 -31.44 29.89 -5.05
C VAL A 159 -32.34 30.65 -4.07
N GLU A 160 -32.33 30.27 -2.79
CA GLU A 160 -33.07 30.95 -1.71
C GLU A 160 -32.30 32.19 -1.24
N PHE A 161 -32.21 33.23 -2.08
CA PHE A 161 -31.81 34.57 -1.68
C PHE A 161 -33.01 35.51 -1.78
N GLN A 162 -33.33 36.14 -0.66
CA GLN A 162 -34.45 37.05 -0.48
C GLN A 162 -34.15 38.37 -1.20
N ILE A 163 -34.97 38.72 -2.19
CA ILE A 163 -35.02 40.08 -2.75
C ILE A 163 -36.03 40.85 -1.90
N ASP A 164 -35.53 41.63 -0.95
CA ASP A 164 -36.35 42.65 -0.30
C ASP A 164 -36.30 43.95 -1.14
N PRO A 165 -37.44 44.65 -1.31
CA PRO A 165 -37.59 45.83 -2.16
C PRO A 165 -36.86 47.08 -1.66
#